data_AF-A0AAD9ILP3-F1
#
_entry.id   AF-A0AAD9ILP3-F1
#
_cell.length_a   1.000
_cell.length_b   1.000
_cell.length_c   1.000
_cell.angle_alpha   90.00
_cell.angle_beta   90.00
_cell.angle_gamma   90.00
#
_symmetry.space_group_name_H-M   'P 1'
#
loop_
_entity.id
_entity.type
_entity.pdbx_description
1 polymer ?
#
loop_
_entity_poly.entity_id
_entity_poly.type
_entity_poly.pdbx_seq_one_letter_code
_entity_poly.pdbx_strand_id
1 'polypeptide(L)'
;MNVEVEAWRAGLWTQALRQQPKLSALEEQGDIQLERLGAQLQRRFRDSRIEAFKFLPAVSDLLRALRERHGLTLVIITNGHHTVQADKVASCGARDLVDHVIIGGEEIAAGRHEKPHASIYNR
;
A
#
# COMPACT_ATOMS: atom_id res chain seq x y z
N MET A 1 0.14 0.65 -18.27
CA MET A 1 -1.22 0.15 -17.98
C MET A 1 -1.60 0.67 -16.61
N ASN A 2 -2.54 1.61 -16.51
CA ASN A 2 -3.01 2.09 -15.21
C ASN A 2 -3.93 1.01 -14.63
N VAL A 3 -3.42 0.18 -13.74
CA VAL A 3 -4.22 -0.88 -13.11
C VAL A 3 -5.01 -0.22 -11.99
N GLU A 4 -6.34 -0.30 -12.05
CA GLU A 4 -7.21 -0.01 -10.91
C GLU A 4 -6.96 -1.07 -9.82
N VAL A 5 -5.94 -0.83 -8.99
CA VAL A 5 -5.39 -1.80 -8.03
C VAL A 5 -6.48 -2.34 -7.09
N GLU A 6 -7.41 -1.49 -6.67
CA GLU A 6 -8.48 -1.89 -5.77
C GLU A 6 -9.53 -2.77 -6.46
N ALA A 7 -9.90 -2.47 -7.71
CA ALA A 7 -10.80 -3.31 -8.49
C ALA A 7 -10.15 -4.67 -8.80
N TRP A 8 -8.87 -4.68 -9.17
CA TRP A 8 -8.12 -5.90 -9.41
C TRP A 8 -8.06 -6.79 -8.17
N ARG A 9 -7.73 -6.22 -6.99
CA ARG A 9 -7.71 -6.97 -5.73
C ARG A 9 -9.09 -7.46 -5.30
N ALA A 10 -10.15 -6.67 -5.49
CA ALA A 10 -11.52 -7.12 -5.26
C ALA A 10 -11.89 -8.32 -6.15
N GLY A 11 -11.39 -8.34 -7.38
CA GLY A 11 -11.50 -9.48 -8.28
C GLY A 11 -10.85 -10.75 -7.73
N LEU A 12 -9.68 -10.64 -7.08
CA LEU A 12 -9.02 -11.79 -6.44
C LEU A 12 -9.87 -12.39 -5.30
N TRP A 13 -10.47 -11.53 -4.45
CA TRP A 13 -11.40 -12.00 -3.43
C TRP A 13 -12.61 -12.68 -4.04
N THR A 14 -13.19 -12.10 -5.09
CA THR A 14 -14.33 -12.68 -5.80
C THR A 14 -13.99 -14.05 -6.37
N GLN A 15 -12.82 -14.21 -6.99
CA GLN A 15 -12.35 -15.50 -7.50
C GLN A 15 -12.20 -16.53 -6.39
N ALA A 16 -11.62 -16.14 -5.25
CA ALA A 16 -11.47 -17.03 -4.09
C ALA A 16 -12.83 -17.44 -3.48
N LEU A 17 -13.80 -16.52 -3.43
CA LEU A 17 -15.16 -16.80 -2.96
C LEU A 17 -15.87 -17.80 -3.87
N ARG A 18 -15.71 -17.68 -5.19
CA ARG A 18 -16.28 -18.62 -6.18
C ARG A 18 -15.69 -20.02 -6.11
N GLN A 19 -14.53 -20.19 -5.49
CA GLN A 19 -13.96 -21.51 -5.22
C GLN A 19 -14.59 -22.18 -3.99
N GLN A 20 -15.46 -21.48 -3.24
CA GLN A 20 -16.17 -22.04 -2.09
C GLN A 20 -17.53 -22.59 -2.55
N PRO A 21 -17.74 -23.93 -2.60
CA PRO A 21 -18.94 -24.51 -3.19
C PRO A 21 -20.25 -24.01 -2.55
N LYS A 22 -20.23 -23.78 -1.23
CA LYS A 22 -21.38 -23.25 -0.49
C LYS A 22 -21.75 -21.83 -0.93
N LEU A 23 -20.75 -20.97 -1.19
CA LEU A 23 -21.01 -19.59 -1.59
C LEU A 23 -21.43 -19.50 -3.05
N SER A 24 -20.83 -20.30 -3.93
CA SER A 24 -21.24 -20.35 -5.33
C SER A 24 -22.69 -20.83 -5.50
N ALA A 25 -23.12 -21.83 -4.73
CA ALA A 25 -24.51 -22.27 -4.73
C ALA A 25 -25.49 -21.16 -4.30
N LEU A 26 -25.12 -20.35 -3.29
CA LEU A 26 -25.92 -19.20 -2.85
C LEU A 26 -25.95 -18.07 -3.90
N GLU A 27 -24.87 -17.88 -4.65
CA GLU A 27 -24.83 -16.92 -5.77
C GLU A 27 -25.74 -17.36 -6.92
N GLU A 28 -25.72 -18.65 -7.29
CA GLU A 28 -26.61 -19.22 -8.32
C GLU A 28 -28.10 -19.12 -7.94
N GLN A 29 -28.40 -19.21 -6.65
CA GLN A 29 -29.75 -19.00 -6.09
C GLN A 29 -30.16 -17.52 -6.04
N GLY A 30 -29.23 -16.59 -6.23
CA GLY A 30 -29.46 -15.15 -6.16
C GLY A 30 -29.49 -14.57 -4.74
N ASP A 31 -29.15 -15.37 -3.73
CA ASP A 31 -29.19 -14.97 -2.32
C ASP A 31 -28.02 -14.04 -1.93
N ILE A 32 -26.92 -14.12 -2.68
CA ILE A 32 -25.73 -13.29 -2.48
C ILE A 32 -25.15 -12.80 -3.81
N GLN A 33 -24.35 -11.73 -3.75
CA GLN A 33 -23.57 -11.22 -4.89
C GLN A 33 -22.08 -11.29 -4.54
N LEU A 34 -21.32 -12.21 -5.16
CA LEU A 34 -19.92 -12.43 -4.76
C LEU A 34 -19.02 -11.27 -5.17
N GLU A 35 -19.30 -10.52 -6.25
CA GLU A 35 -18.52 -9.32 -6.57
C GLU A 35 -18.62 -8.28 -5.45
N ARG A 36 -19.84 -8.06 -4.93
CA ARG A 36 -20.08 -7.10 -3.84
C ARG A 36 -19.37 -7.54 -2.57
N LEU A 37 -19.44 -8.83 -2.24
CA LEU A 37 -18.73 -9.38 -1.08
C LEU A 37 -17.21 -9.28 -1.25
N GLY A 38 -16.68 -9.59 -2.43
CA GLY A 38 -15.26 -9.45 -2.75
C GLY A 38 -14.76 -8.01 -2.61
N ALA A 39 -15.54 -7.02 -3.07
CA ALA A 39 -15.22 -5.60 -2.86
C ALA A 39 -15.25 -5.19 -1.38
N GLN A 40 -16.20 -5.72 -0.59
CA GLN A 40 -16.26 -5.48 0.86
C GLN A 40 -15.06 -6.08 1.60
N LEU A 41 -14.67 -7.30 1.26
CA LEU A 41 -13.49 -7.95 1.81
C LEU A 41 -12.21 -7.17 1.46
N GLN A 42 -12.07 -6.73 0.21
CA GLN A 42 -10.93 -5.92 -0.20
C GLN A 42 -10.85 -4.61 0.60
N ARG A 43 -11.98 -3.91 0.76
CA ARG A 43 -12.05 -2.70 1.57
C ARG A 43 -11.64 -2.99 3.02
N ARG A 44 -12.19 -4.04 3.63
CA ARG A 44 -11.84 -4.42 5.01
C ARG A 44 -10.36 -4.75 5.15
N PHE A 45 -9.80 -5.51 4.22
CA PHE A 45 -8.37 -5.83 4.21
C PHE A 45 -7.50 -4.57 4.08
N ARG A 46 -7.84 -3.68 3.14
CA ARG A 46 -7.15 -2.40 2.94
C ARG A 46 -7.21 -1.52 4.18
N ASP A 47 -8.37 -1.36 4.79
CA ASP A 47 -8.54 -0.46 5.93
C ASP A 47 -7.77 -1.00 7.14
N SER A 48 -7.93 -2.28 7.46
CA SER A 48 -7.22 -2.92 8.59
C SER A 48 -5.71 -2.88 8.43
N ARG A 49 -5.17 -3.14 7.22
CA ARG A 49 -3.72 -3.12 7.01
C ARG A 49 -3.15 -1.71 7.12
N ILE A 50 -3.87 -0.68 6.66
CA ILE A 50 -3.41 0.70 6.70
C ILE A 50 -3.49 1.22 8.14
N GLU A 51 -4.56 0.93 8.87
CA GLU A 51 -4.71 1.28 10.29
C GLU A 51 -3.58 0.70 11.15
N ALA A 52 -3.16 -0.54 10.88
CA ALA A 52 -2.04 -1.19 11.56
C ALA A 52 -0.65 -0.73 11.06
N PHE A 53 -0.57 0.03 9.96
CA PHE A 53 0.70 0.42 9.35
C PHE A 53 1.32 1.63 10.07
N LYS A 54 2.04 1.36 11.16
CA LYS A 54 2.68 2.39 11.98
C LYS A 54 4.13 2.03 12.29
N PHE A 55 4.96 3.05 12.53
CA PHE A 55 6.25 2.80 13.16
C PHE A 55 6.06 2.34 14.60
N LEU A 56 6.89 1.40 15.03
CA LEU A 56 7.03 1.10 16.45
C LEU A 56 7.66 2.32 17.15
N PRO A 57 7.30 2.63 18.41
CA PRO A 57 7.85 3.78 19.12
C PRO A 57 9.38 3.85 19.10
N ALA A 58 10.05 2.72 19.35
CA ALA A 58 11.51 2.63 19.32
C ALA A 58 12.14 2.95 17.94
N VAL A 59 11.42 2.68 16.84
CA VAL A 59 11.88 3.04 15.49
C VAL A 59 11.77 4.54 15.27
N SER A 60 10.64 5.14 15.68
CA SER A 60 10.48 6.60 15.60
C SER A 60 11.54 7.35 16.42
N ASP A 61 11.85 6.85 17.62
CA ASP A 61 12.89 7.44 18.48
C ASP A 61 14.28 7.30 17.86
N LEU A 62 14.57 6.15 17.24
CA LEU A 62 15.81 5.96 16.50
C LEU A 62 15.93 6.95 15.34
N LEU A 63 14.89 7.11 14.51
CA LEU A 63 14.90 8.05 13.38
C LEU A 63 15.13 9.48 13.86
N ARG A 64 14.46 9.91 14.94
CA ARG A 64 14.71 11.23 15.53
C ARG A 64 16.15 11.37 16.02
N ALA A 65 16.70 10.37 16.69
CA ALA A 65 18.08 10.40 17.15
C ALA A 65 19.07 10.51 15.98
N LEU A 66 18.88 9.75 14.91
CA LEU A 66 19.72 9.82 13.70
C LEU A 66 19.68 11.21 13.07
N ARG A 67 18.48 11.81 12.96
CA ARG A 67 18.32 13.14 12.38
C ARG A 67 18.89 14.25 13.28
N GLU A 68 18.48 14.27 14.55
CA GLU A 68 18.71 15.41 15.45
C GLU A 68 20.06 15.35 16.18
N ARG A 69 20.51 14.15 16.57
CA ARG A 69 21.76 13.98 17.34
C ARG A 69 22.96 13.70 16.43
N HIS A 70 22.72 12.97 15.35
CA HIS A 70 23.78 12.59 14.41
C HIS A 70 23.80 13.44 13.14
N GLY A 71 22.82 14.35 12.95
CA GLY A 71 22.77 15.26 11.82
C GLY A 71 22.61 14.56 10.47
N LEU A 72 22.07 13.34 10.45
CA LEU A 72 21.90 12.58 9.21
C LEU A 72 20.64 13.03 8.46
N THR A 73 20.76 13.18 7.15
CA THR A 73 19.60 13.29 6.26
C THR A 73 18.98 11.90 6.09
N LEU A 74 17.69 11.80 6.38
CA LEU A 74 16.93 10.57 6.30
C LEU A 74 16.00 10.58 5.09
N VAL A 75 16.08 9.51 4.30
CA VAL A 75 15.29 9.35 3.08
C VAL A 75 14.61 8.00 3.08
N ILE A 76 13.29 7.97 2.83
CA ILE A 76 12.56 6.74 2.54
C ILE A 76 12.37 6.62 1.04
N ILE A 77 12.90 5.55 0.44
CA ILE A 77 12.66 5.19 -0.96
C ILE A 77 11.83 3.92 -1.00
N THR A 78 10.60 3.99 -1.50
CA THR A 78 9.66 2.86 -1.49
C THR A 78 9.10 2.59 -2.88
N ASN A 79 9.09 1.33 -3.32
CA ASN A 79 8.52 0.93 -4.60
C ASN A 79 7.01 0.69 -4.49
N GLY A 80 6.37 0.57 -5.64
CA GLY A 80 4.98 0.15 -5.75
C GLY A 80 4.04 1.30 -6.08
N HIS A 81 2.77 0.94 -6.31
CA HIS A 81 1.76 1.86 -6.83
C HIS A 81 1.61 3.14 -6.00
N HIS A 82 1.53 4.28 -6.67
CA HIS A 82 1.57 5.62 -6.07
C HIS A 82 0.53 5.78 -4.93
N THR A 83 -0.75 5.48 -5.18
CA THR A 83 -1.80 5.60 -4.15
C THR A 83 -1.57 4.69 -2.94
N VAL A 84 -1.19 3.42 -3.17
CA VAL A 84 -1.00 2.43 -2.10
C VAL A 84 0.15 2.80 -1.19
N GLN A 85 1.23 3.35 -1.76
CA GLN A 85 2.40 3.75 -0.99
C GLN A 85 2.19 5.11 -0.31
N ALA A 86 1.45 6.03 -0.94
CA ALA A 86 1.05 7.29 -0.31
C ALA A 86 0.21 7.04 0.95
N ASP A 87 -0.78 6.14 0.90
CA ASP A 87 -1.60 5.78 2.07
C ASP A 87 -0.76 5.22 3.22
N LYS A 88 0.24 4.38 2.91
CA LYS A 88 1.17 3.83 3.92
C LYS A 88 2.02 4.92 4.56
N VAL A 89 2.62 5.79 3.74
CA VAL A 89 3.46 6.90 4.20
C VAL A 89 2.68 7.84 5.10
N ALA A 90 1.45 8.15 4.73
CA ALA A 90 0.55 8.96 5.54
C ALA A 90 0.19 8.28 6.87
N SER A 91 -0.20 7.00 6.83
CA SER A 91 -0.64 6.27 8.02
C SER A 91 0.46 6.12 9.09
N CYS A 92 1.71 5.87 8.68
CA CYS A 92 2.81 5.77 9.62
C CYS A 92 3.45 7.11 10.01
N GLY A 93 2.97 8.25 9.49
CA GLY A 93 3.51 9.58 9.80
C GLY A 93 4.95 9.76 9.33
N ALA A 94 5.36 9.08 8.25
CA ALA A 94 6.77 9.04 7.88
C ALA A 94 7.35 10.42 7.55
N ARG A 95 6.54 11.30 6.96
CA ARG A 95 6.94 12.65 6.57
C ARG A 95 7.32 13.54 7.76
N ASP A 96 6.94 13.18 8.97
CA ASP A 96 7.33 13.92 10.18
C ASP A 96 8.70 13.46 10.72
N LEU A 97 9.13 12.25 10.33
CA LEU A 97 10.31 11.56 10.87
C LEU A 97 11.51 11.59 9.93
N VAL A 98 11.31 11.82 8.63
CA VAL A 98 12.37 11.82 7.62
C VAL A 98 12.32 13.08 6.76
N ASP A 99 13.45 13.45 6.15
CA ASP A 99 13.56 14.68 5.35
C ASP A 99 12.93 14.51 3.96
N HIS A 100 13.04 13.30 3.40
CA HIS A 100 12.53 13.01 2.06
C HIS A 100 11.82 11.66 1.98
N VAL A 101 10.76 11.61 1.18
CA VAL A 101 10.06 10.38 0.81
C VAL A 101 9.91 10.33 -0.70
N ILE A 102 10.44 9.27 -1.31
CA ILE A 102 10.37 9.00 -2.74
C ILE A 102 9.53 7.73 -2.95
N ILE A 103 8.42 7.87 -3.69
CA ILE A 103 7.52 6.76 -4.04
C ILE A 103 7.77 6.36 -5.50
N GLY A 104 8.23 5.14 -5.72
CA GLY A 104 8.56 4.60 -7.04
C GLY A 104 7.40 4.62 -8.03
N GLY A 105 6.17 4.40 -7.55
CA GLY A 105 4.98 4.53 -8.40
C GLY A 105 4.73 5.95 -8.91
N GLU A 106 5.13 6.99 -8.16
CA GLU A 106 5.07 8.39 -8.61
C GLU A 106 6.18 8.65 -9.64
N GLU A 107 7.37 8.10 -9.44
CA GLU A 107 8.47 8.14 -10.41
C GLU A 107 8.06 7.50 -11.74
N ILE A 108 7.47 6.31 -11.71
CA ILE A 108 6.95 5.62 -12.91
C ILE A 108 5.88 6.46 -13.61
N ALA A 109 4.91 6.99 -12.86
CA ALA A 109 3.85 7.83 -13.42
C ALA A 109 4.39 9.08 -14.13
N ALA A 110 5.52 9.59 -13.65
CA ALA A 110 6.22 10.72 -14.26
C ALA A 110 7.28 10.31 -15.31
N GLY A 111 7.19 9.08 -15.85
CA GLY A 111 8.05 8.59 -16.94
C GLY A 111 9.47 8.20 -16.53
N ARG A 112 9.68 7.90 -15.24
CA ARG A 112 10.99 7.52 -14.68
C ARG A 112 10.98 6.07 -14.18
N HIS A 113 12.01 5.70 -13.43
CA HIS A 113 12.21 4.34 -12.94
C HIS A 113 12.17 4.29 -11.42
N GLU A 114 11.60 3.21 -10.87
CA GLU A 114 11.74 2.85 -9.46
C GLU A 114 12.97 1.95 -9.21
N LYS A 115 13.22 1.55 -7.95
CA LYS A 115 14.30 0.59 -7.65
C LYS A 115 14.04 -0.72 -8.41
N PRO A 116 15.06 -1.43 -8.89
CA PRO A 116 16.49 -1.24 -8.60
C PRO A 116 17.21 -0.27 -9.55
N HIS A 117 16.49 0.46 -10.43
CA HIS A 117 17.16 1.35 -11.38
C HIS A 117 17.91 2.48 -10.66
N ALA A 118 19.18 2.70 -11.01
CA ALA A 118 20.07 3.61 -10.28
C ALA A 118 19.59 5.07 -10.26
N SER A 119 18.80 5.50 -11.24
CA SER A 119 18.33 6.90 -11.35
C SER A 119 17.53 7.39 -10.14
N ILE A 120 16.91 6.48 -9.37
CA ILE A 120 16.11 6.87 -8.20
C ILE A 120 16.98 7.35 -7.03
N TYR A 121 18.26 6.99 -7.00
CA TYR A 121 19.19 7.38 -5.93
C TYR A 121 19.89 8.72 -6.19
N ASN A 122 19.72 9.29 -7.40
CA ASN A 122 20.24 10.60 -7.78
C ASN A 122 19.19 11.71 -7.63
N ARG A 123 18.19 11.49 -6.76
CA ARG A 123 17.04 12.36 -6.55
C ARG A 123 17.18 13.18 -5.29
#